data_AF-A0A656JQA8-F1
#
_entry.id   AF-A0A656JQA8-F1
#
_cell.length_a   1.000
_cell.length_b   1.000
_cell.length_c   1.000
_cell.angle_alpha   90.00
_cell.angle_beta   90.00
_cell.angle_gamma   90.00
#
_symmetry.space_group_name_H-M   'P 1'
#
loop_
_entity.id
_entity.type
_entity.pdbx_description
1 polymer ?
#
loop_
_entity_poly.entity_id
_entity_poly.type
_entity_poly.pdbx_seq_one_letter_code
_entity_poly.pdbx_strand_id
1 'polypeptide(L)'
;YITLIGSPEQVADELESWIEETGLDGFNLTRIVTPESYEDFIDLVIPELQRRGSYKTAYENGSLRKKLFPEGTDRLPQRHAGAAHRRI
;
A
#
# COMPACT_ATOMS: atom_id res chain seq x y z
N TYR A 1 1.96 -15.66 8.79
CA TYR A 1 2.36 -14.25 8.63
C TYR A 1 3.84 -14.18 8.88
N ILE A 2 4.58 -13.51 8.00
CA ILE A 2 6.02 -13.27 8.20
C ILE A 2 6.15 -12.10 9.16
N THR A 3 6.97 -12.25 10.19
CA THR A 3 7.29 -11.16 11.13
C THR A 3 8.63 -10.56 10.72
N LEU A 4 8.63 -9.29 10.34
CA LEU A 4 9.82 -8.53 9.99
C LEU A 4 10.24 -7.69 11.20
N ILE A 5 11.50 -7.81 11.61
CA ILE A 5 12.04 -7.14 12.81
C ILE A 5 13.38 -6.52 12.44
N GLY A 6 13.56 -5.24 12.72
CA GLY A 6 14.79 -4.52 12.44
C GLY A 6 14.67 -3.02 12.72
N SER A 7 15.72 -2.27 12.37
CA SER A 7 15.64 -0.82 12.30
C SER A 7 14.68 -0.38 11.17
N PRO A 8 14.24 0.89 11.14
CA PRO A 8 13.38 1.39 10.08
C PRO A 8 13.97 1.21 8.68
N GLU A 9 15.29 1.39 8.54
CA GLU A 9 16.02 1.18 7.29
C GLU A 9 16.01 -0.29 6.87
N GLN A 10 16.28 -1.20 7.81
CA GLN A 10 16.27 -2.65 7.52
C GLN A 10 14.88 -3.13 7.11
N VAL A 11 13.84 -2.62 7.77
CA VAL A 11 12.46 -2.94 7.44
C VAL A 11 12.10 -2.40 6.05
N ALA A 12 12.48 -1.17 5.74
CA ALA A 12 12.25 -0.59 4.42
C ALA A 12 13.01 -1.33 3.30
N ASP A 13 14.27 -1.69 3.53
CA ASP A 13 15.10 -2.46 2.58
C ASP A 13 14.41 -3.79 2.22
N GLU A 14 13.93 -4.53 3.22
CA GLU A 14 13.29 -5.84 2.99
C GLU A 14 11.93 -5.69 2.26
N LEU A 15 11.12 -4.68 2.61
CA LEU A 15 9.85 -4.43 1.92
C LEU A 15 10.06 -4.09 0.44
N GLU A 16 11.09 -3.31 0.12
CA GLU A 16 11.44 -2.95 -1.26
C GLU A 16 11.99 -4.16 -2.04
N SER A 17 12.86 -4.96 -1.43
CA SER A 17 13.35 -6.22 -2.02
C SER A 17 12.20 -7.15 -2.37
N TRP A 18 11.20 -7.32 -1.49
CA TRP A 18 10.05 -8.18 -1.80
C TRP A 18 9.21 -7.65 -2.97
N ILE A 19 9.06 -6.33 -3.11
CA ILE A 19 8.39 -5.73 -4.28
C ILE A 19 9.18 -6.03 -5.55
N GLU A 20 10.49 -5.81 -5.55
CA GLU A 20 11.36 -6.03 -6.70
C GLU A 20 11.39 -7.50 -7.14
N GLU A 21 11.49 -8.42 -6.19
CA GLU A 21 11.65 -9.85 -6.46
C GLU A 21 10.35 -10.54 -6.88
N THR A 22 9.20 -10.07 -6.38
CA THR A 22 7.91 -10.75 -6.58
C THR A 22 6.94 -10.01 -7.49
N GLY A 23 7.14 -8.70 -7.69
CA GLY A 23 6.22 -7.84 -8.42
C GLY A 23 4.91 -7.56 -7.68
N LEU A 24 4.87 -7.66 -6.35
CA LEU A 24 3.69 -7.29 -5.56
C LEU A 24 3.49 -5.75 -5.53
N ASP A 25 2.23 -5.31 -5.50
CA ASP A 25 1.88 -3.87 -5.51
C ASP A 25 1.76 -3.25 -4.10
N GLY A 26 1.80 -4.07 -3.04
CA GLY A 26 1.70 -3.61 -1.67
C GLY A 26 1.41 -4.70 -0.66
N PHE A 27 1.33 -4.28 0.60
CA PHE A 27 1.25 -5.18 1.76
C PHE A 27 -0.04 -4.99 2.55
N ASN A 28 -0.52 -6.08 3.14
CA ASN A 28 -1.52 -6.01 4.20
C ASN A 28 -0.82 -6.15 5.55
N LEU A 29 -0.67 -5.03 6.27
CA LEU A 29 0.06 -4.99 7.53
C LEU A 29 -0.79 -5.57 8.69
N THR A 30 -0.31 -6.64 9.29
CA THR A 30 -0.90 -7.21 10.51
C THR A 30 -0.18 -6.70 11.75
N ARG A 31 -0.86 -6.81 12.89
CA ARG A 31 -0.42 -6.27 14.18
C ARG A 31 -0.14 -7.39 15.17
N ILE A 32 0.87 -7.20 16.02
CA ILE A 32 1.11 -8.07 17.18
C ILE A 32 0.39 -7.49 18.40
N VAL A 33 0.47 -6.17 18.59
CA VAL A 33 -0.20 -5.40 19.66
C VAL A 33 -0.93 -4.20 19.04
N THR A 34 -1.88 -3.59 19.74
CA THR A 34 -2.69 -2.50 19.20
C THR A 34 -3.01 -1.47 20.27
N PRO A 35 -2.76 -0.18 19.99
CA PRO A 35 -2.41 0.43 18.69
C PRO A 35 -0.92 0.41 18.30
N GLU A 36 -0.03 -0.02 19.19
CA GLU A 36 1.41 0.25 19.17
C GLU A 36 2.10 -0.24 17.90
N SER A 37 1.76 -1.44 17.39
CA SER A 37 2.36 -1.94 16.14
C SER A 37 2.10 -1.03 14.94
N TYR A 38 0.97 -0.31 14.92
CA TYR A 38 0.69 0.65 13.87
C TYR A 38 1.39 1.98 14.11
N GLU A 39 1.44 2.45 15.36
CA GLU A 39 2.14 3.68 15.73
C GLU A 39 3.63 3.57 15.39
N ASP A 40 4.30 2.49 15.80
CA ASP A 40 5.72 2.27 15.49
C ASP A 40 5.98 2.25 13.97
N PHE A 41 5.10 1.59 13.20
CA PHE A 41 5.25 1.55 11.74
C PHE A 41 5.05 2.93 11.10
N ILE A 42 4.05 3.68 11.56
CA ILE A 42 3.73 5.02 11.07
C ILE A 42 4.82 6.02 11.43
N ASP A 43 5.33 5.97 12.66
CA ASP A 43 6.27 6.96 13.18
C ASP A 43 7.72 6.68 12.73
N LEU A 44 8.06 5.40 12.49
CA LEU A 44 9.44 5.00 12.20
C LEU A 44 9.64 4.60 10.74
N VAL A 45 8.78 3.74 10.18
CA VAL A 45 9.02 3.13 8.85
C VAL A 45 8.45 3.98 7.71
N ILE A 46 7.25 4.56 7.88
CA ILE A 46 6.65 5.41 6.84
C ILE A 46 7.56 6.59 6.44
N PRO A 47 8.22 7.32 7.34
CA PRO A 47 9.13 8.41 6.95
C PRO A 47 10.30 7.91 6.08
N GLU A 48 10.83 6.72 6.38
CA GLU A 48 11.91 6.12 5.59
C GLU A 48 11.43 5.74 4.18
N LEU A 49 10.27 5.08 4.07
CA LEU A 49 9.69 4.74 2.77
C LEU A 49 9.32 6.00 1.96
N GLN A 50 8.86 7.09 2.62
CA GLN A 50 8.61 8.38 1.97
C GLN A 50 9.91 9.03 1.47
N ARG A 51 10.99 8.97 2.26
CA ARG A 51 12.31 9.49 1.87
C ARG A 51 12.85 8.79 0.61
N ARG A 52 12.56 7.50 0.46
CA ARG A 52 12.94 6.68 -0.70
C ARG A 52 12.03 6.84 -1.91
N GLY A 53 10.85 7.44 -1.73
CA GLY A 53 9.83 7.57 -2.79
C GLY A 53 8.92 6.35 -2.95
N SER A 54 9.06 5.34 -2.09
CA SER A 54 8.30 4.09 -2.11
C SER A 54 6.93 4.20 -1.42
N TYR A 55 6.68 5.28 -0.67
CA TYR A 55 5.39 5.55 -0.05
C TYR A 55 4.94 6.99 -0.32
N LYS A 56 3.64 7.17 -0.54
CA LYS A 56 3.04 8.48 -0.81
C LYS A 56 3.20 9.45 0.37
N THR A 57 3.35 10.73 0.07
CA THR A 57 3.40 11.81 1.07
C THR A 57 2.05 12.53 1.25
N ALA A 58 1.14 12.36 0.30
CA ALA A 58 -0.21 12.90 0.35
C ALA A 58 -1.21 11.94 -0.31
N TYR A 59 -2.50 12.15 -0.05
CA TYR A 59 -3.57 11.44 -0.72
C TYR A 59 -4.06 12.21 -1.94
N GLU A 60 -4.15 11.53 -3.07
CA GLU A 60 -4.86 12.04 -4.24
C GLU A 60 -6.36 12.17 -3.99
N ASN A 61 -7.02 13.04 -4.74
CA ASN A 61 -8.48 13.21 -4.67
C ASN A 61 -9.24 12.07 -5.36
N GLY A 62 -10.50 11.88 -4.97
CA GLY A 62 -11.41 10.91 -5.59
C GLY A 62 -11.57 9.60 -4.82
N SER A 63 -12.20 8.62 -5.48
CA SER A 63 -12.56 7.36 -4.84
C SER A 63 -11.34 6.49 -4.53
N LEU A 64 -11.53 5.48 -3.68
CA LEU A 64 -10.50 4.47 -3.41
C LEU A 64 -10.01 3.79 -4.69
N ARG A 65 -10.91 3.50 -5.65
CA ARG A 65 -10.53 2.89 -6.92
C ARG A 65 -9.57 3.77 -7.70
N LYS A 66 -9.83 5.08 -7.75
CA LYS A 66 -8.95 6.02 -8.45
C LYS A 66 -7.56 6.09 -7.79
N LYS A 67 -7.51 6.01 -6.45
CA LYS A 67 -6.24 5.96 -5.70
C LYS A 67 -5.43 4.68 -5.95
N LEU A 68 -6.10 3.56 -6.18
CA LEU A 68 -5.44 2.26 -6.47
C LEU A 68 -5.13 2.07 -7.96
N PHE A 69 -5.92 2.69 -8.84
CA PHE A 69 -5.77 2.62 -10.29
C PHE A 69 -5.79 4.04 -10.88
N PRO A 70 -4.65 4.77 -10.86
CA PRO A 70 -4.58 6.19 -11.21
C PRO A 70 -5.04 6.50 -12.64
N GLU A 71 -4.73 5.62 -13.58
CA GLU A 71 -5.15 5.72 -14.99
C GLU A 71 -6.62 5.31 -15.22
N GLY A 72 -7.29 4.85 -14.17
CA GLY A 72 -8.66 4.35 -14.21
C GLY A 72 -9.72 5.42 -13.98
N THR A 73 -10.97 4.98 -13.99
CA THR A 73 -12.11 5.81 -13.55
C THR A 73 -12.53 5.42 -12.14
N ASP A 74 -13.39 6.23 -11.50
CA ASP A 74 -14.00 5.86 -10.22
C ASP A 74 -14.87 4.58 -10.30
N ARG A 75 -15.24 4.17 -11.51
CA ARG A 75 -16.01 2.95 -11.78
C ARG A 75 -15.11 1.82 -12.30
N LEU A 76 -15.60 0.59 -12.18
CA LEU A 76 -14.93 -0.61 -12.70
C LEU A 76 -14.54 -0.45 -14.18
N PRO A 77 -13.44 -1.02 -14.69
CA PRO A 77 -13.16 -0.99 -16.12
C PRO A 77 -14.19 -1.85 -16.89
N GLN A 78 -14.36 -1.60 -18.19
CA GLN A 78 -15.31 -2.37 -19.01
C GLN A 78 -15.04 -3.89 -18.98
N ARG A 79 -13.78 -4.30 -18.84
CA ARG A 79 -13.37 -5.71 -18.74
C ARG A 79 -13.81 -6.42 -17.45
N HIS A 80 -14.26 -5.69 -16.44
CA HIS A 80 -14.64 -6.27 -15.15
C HIS A 80 -16.11 -6.72 -15.18
N ALA A 81 -16.42 -7.93 -14.70
CA ALA A 81 -17.78 -8.50 -14.76
C ALA A 81 -18.88 -7.57 -14.23
N GLY A 82 -18.63 -6.90 -13.10
CA GLY A 82 -19.56 -5.90 -12.54
C GLY A 82 -19.88 -4.71 -13.45
N ALA A 83 -19.10 -4.42 -14.50
CA ALA A 83 -19.42 -3.37 -15.46
C ALA A 83 -20.65 -3.72 -16.33
N ALA A 84 -20.92 -5.00 -16.57
CA ALA A 84 -22.07 -5.47 -17.36
C ALA A 84 -23.43 -5.26 -16.65
N HIS A 85 -23.42 -5.02 -15.34
CA HIS A 85 -24.63 -4.84 -14.53
C HIS A 85 -24.91 -3.38 -14.15
N ARG A 86 -24.28 -2.42 -14.84
CA ARG A 86 -24.64 -1.00 -14.72
C ARG A 86 -26.02 -0.82 -15.32
N ARG A 87 -27.02 -0.66 -14.46
CA ARG A 87 -28.34 -0.21 -14.91
C ARG A 87 -28.17 1.15 -15.58
N ILE A 88 -28.70 1.26 -16.80
CA ILE A 88 -28.84 2.52 -17.54
C ILE A 88 -29.80 3.41 -16.75
#